data_AF-A0A531B2V6-F1
#
_entry.id   AF-A0A531B2V6-F1
#
_cell.length_a   1.000
_cell.length_b   1.000
_cell.length_c   1.000
_cell.angle_alpha   90.00
_cell.angle_beta   90.00
_cell.angle_gamma   90.00
#
_symmetry.space_group_name_H-M   'P 1'
#
loop_
_entity.id
_entity.type
_entity.pdbx_description
1 polymer ?
#
loop_
_entity_poly.entity_id
_entity_poly.type
_entity_poly.pdbx_seq_one_letter_code
_entity_poly.pdbx_strand_id
1 'polypeptide(L)'
;AEYPGFFASRRNYDIGQGVDSSGIWRSGVLEASWRIGGSSTAELAAIKIMKQDPDIQLVRASAVKTFGNTSRLPDNADVHFQGEDPDEGPITRYTVVTNATREPPRKAVG
;
A
#
# COMPACT_ATOMS: atom_id res chain seq x y z
N ALA A 1 14.55 2.94 20.19
CA ALA A 1 13.53 3.23 19.15
C ALA A 1 14.14 2.92 17.79
N GLU A 2 13.44 2.18 16.92
CA GLU A 2 13.97 1.72 15.63
C GLU A 2 14.08 2.84 14.56
N TYR A 3 13.42 3.98 14.83
CA TYR A 3 13.37 5.16 13.96
C TYR A 3 13.48 6.47 14.77
N PRO A 4 14.66 6.82 15.30
CA PRO A 4 14.85 8.07 16.05
C PRO A 4 14.65 9.30 15.16
N GLY A 5 13.88 10.29 15.63
CA GLY A 5 13.62 11.53 14.89
C GLY A 5 12.62 11.43 13.74
N PHE A 6 11.99 10.26 13.54
CA PHE A 6 11.00 10.04 12.49
C PHE A 6 9.64 10.65 12.86
N PHE A 7 9.11 11.51 11.99
CA PHE A 7 7.77 12.06 12.08
C PHE A 7 6.99 11.73 10.81
N ALA A 8 5.78 11.18 10.96
CA ALA A 8 4.89 10.88 9.85
C ALA A 8 3.46 11.35 10.17
N SER A 9 2.77 11.83 9.15
CA SER A 9 1.33 12.05 9.19
C SER A 9 0.64 11.03 8.28
N ARG A 10 -0.50 10.51 8.71
CA ARG A 10 -1.24 9.45 8.01
C ARG A 10 -2.61 9.96 7.60
N ARG A 11 -3.04 9.65 6.37
CA ARG A 11 -4.43 9.75 5.93
C ARG A 11 -4.89 8.35 5.57
N ASN A 12 -5.91 7.84 6.25
CA ASN A 12 -6.48 6.52 5.96
C ASN A 12 -7.97 6.66 5.69
N TYR A 13 -8.44 6.06 4.60
CA TYR A 13 -9.84 6.02 4.22
C TYR A 13 -10.08 4.75 3.41
N ASP A 14 -11.18 4.06 3.70
CA ASP A 14 -11.57 2.87 2.94
C ASP A 14 -12.43 3.29 1.74
N ILE A 15 -12.11 2.79 0.54
CA ILE A 15 -12.89 3.03 -0.68
C ILE A 15 -13.57 1.73 -1.08
N GLY A 16 -14.90 1.76 -1.23
CA GLY A 16 -15.65 0.71 -1.91
C GLY A 16 -15.82 1.06 -3.38
N GLN A 17 -15.51 0.13 -4.29
CA GLN A 17 -15.74 0.27 -5.74
C GLN A 17 -16.45 -0.96 -6.27
N GLY A 18 -17.40 -0.79 -7.17
CA GLY A 18 -18.15 -1.89 -7.73
C GLY A 18 -19.21 -1.45 -8.73
N VAL A 19 -19.93 -2.43 -9.27
CA VAL A 19 -21.06 -2.19 -10.18
C VAL A 19 -22.35 -2.41 -9.37
N ASP A 20 -23.27 -1.45 -9.43
CA ASP A 20 -24.58 -1.58 -8.77
C ASP A 20 -25.51 -2.54 -9.52
N SER A 21 -26.70 -2.80 -8.96
CA SER A 21 -27.69 -3.71 -9.56
C SER A 21 -28.19 -3.28 -10.94
N SER A 22 -27.97 -2.02 -11.32
CA SER A 22 -28.33 -1.47 -12.63
C SER A 22 -27.18 -1.52 -13.63
N GLY A 23 -26.05 -2.14 -13.27
CA GLY A 23 -24.88 -2.20 -14.14
C GLY A 23 -24.02 -0.92 -14.11
N ILE A 24 -24.27 0.02 -13.20
CA ILE A 24 -23.55 1.30 -13.15
C ILE A 24 -22.36 1.18 -12.20
N TRP A 25 -21.19 1.62 -12.66
CA TRP A 25 -19.99 1.70 -11.82
C TRP A 25 -20.14 2.77 -10.73
N ARG A 26 -19.82 2.40 -9.49
CA ARG A 26 -19.87 3.24 -8.29
C ARG A 26 -18.54 3.17 -7.55
N SER A 27 -18.19 4.28 -6.91
CA SER A 27 -17.07 4.37 -5.97
C SER A 27 -17.43 5.33 -4.84
N GLY A 28 -17.13 4.97 -3.60
CA GLY A 28 -17.44 5.78 -2.42
C GLY A 28 -16.44 5.56 -1.30
N VAL A 29 -16.22 6.60 -0.50
CA VAL A 29 -15.47 6.49 0.76
C VAL A 29 -16.42 5.90 1.81
N LEU A 30 -16.00 4.82 2.48
CA LEU A 30 -16.78 4.16 3.52
C LEU A 30 -16.62 4.92 4.84
N GLU A 31 -15.55 4.64 5.58
CA GLU A 31 -15.19 5.30 6.82
C GLU A 31 -13.68 5.21 7.05
N ALA A 32 -13.16 6.03 7.95
CA ALA A 32 -11.74 6.01 8.28
C ALA A 32 -11.47 4.89 9.30
N SER A 33 -10.85 3.79 8.89
CA SER A 33 -10.38 2.75 9.82
C SER A 33 -9.10 3.21 10.55
N TRP A 34 -9.25 3.87 11.71
CA TRP A 34 -8.10 4.14 12.57
C TRP A 34 -7.82 2.91 13.44
N ARG A 35 -6.63 2.32 13.29
CA ARG A 35 -6.06 1.40 14.28
C ARG A 35 -4.84 2.08 14.90
N ILE A 36 -4.92 2.41 16.18
CA ILE A 36 -3.75 2.84 16.95
C ILE A 36 -2.73 1.67 16.90
N GLY A 37 -1.52 1.95 16.45
CA GLY A 37 -0.43 0.96 16.38
C GLY A 37 -0.44 0.04 15.15
N GLY A 38 -1.37 0.21 14.20
CA GLY A 38 -1.39 -0.56 12.96
C GLY A 38 -0.81 0.22 11.78
N SER A 39 0.22 -0.33 11.13
CA SER A 39 0.69 0.14 9.82
C SER A 39 0.38 -0.92 8.76
N SER A 40 0.00 -0.48 7.56
CA SER A 40 -0.15 -1.37 6.41
C SER A 40 1.22 -1.87 5.94
N THR A 41 1.26 -3.04 5.31
CA THR A 41 2.49 -3.56 4.69
C THR A 41 3.05 -2.62 3.61
N ALA A 42 2.19 -1.82 2.95
CA ALA A 42 2.60 -0.79 2.01
C ALA A 42 3.37 0.37 2.67
N GLU A 43 2.90 0.85 3.83
CA GLU A 43 3.58 1.87 4.61
C GLU A 43 4.95 1.36 5.11
N LEU A 44 5.01 0.12 5.59
CA LEU A 44 6.27 -0.51 6.00
C LEU A 44 7.26 -0.63 4.83
N ALA A 45 6.79 -1.04 3.64
CA ALA A 45 7.62 -1.10 2.44
C ALA A 45 8.15 0.29 2.04
N ALA A 46 7.31 1.32 2.10
CA ALA A 46 7.71 2.69 1.82
C ALA A 46 8.78 3.21 2.80
N ILE A 47 8.58 3.00 4.11
CA ILE A 47 9.53 3.41 5.14
C ILE A 47 10.87 2.66 4.98
N LYS A 48 10.83 1.36 4.67
CA LYS A 48 12.04 0.56 4.43
C LYS A 48 12.86 1.13 3.26
N ILE A 49 12.19 1.49 2.15
CA ILE A 49 12.85 2.08 0.98
C ILE A 49 13.44 3.46 1.31
N MET A 50 12.67 4.35 1.94
CA MET A 50 13.14 5.69 2.32
C MET A 50 14.30 5.64 3.34
N LYS A 51 14.31 4.63 4.23
CA LYS A 51 15.42 4.42 5.17
C LYS A 51 16.69 3.91 4.48
N GLN A 52 16.56 3.13 3.41
CA GLN A 52 17.69 2.61 2.64
C GLN A 52 18.30 3.67 1.71
N ASP A 53 17.51 4.60 1.22
CA ASP A 53 17.94 5.68 0.34
C ASP A 53 17.29 7.02 0.76
N PRO A 54 18.01 7.85 1.53
CA PRO A 54 17.51 9.13 2.02
C PRO A 54 17.14 10.16 0.93
N ASP A 55 17.59 9.96 -0.32
CA ASP A 55 17.26 10.86 -1.43
C ASP A 55 15.86 10.61 -1.99
N ILE A 56 15.22 9.48 -1.63
CA ILE A 56 13.85 9.14 -2.03
C ILE A 56 12.85 9.97 -1.22
N GLN A 57 12.09 10.81 -1.92
CA GLN A 57 11.08 11.69 -1.33
C GLN A 57 9.66 11.10 -1.39
N LEU A 58 9.39 10.22 -2.36
CA LEU A 58 8.08 9.63 -2.56
C LEU A 58 8.20 8.16 -2.92
N VAL A 59 7.43 7.32 -2.24
CA VAL A 59 7.22 5.92 -2.60
C VAL A 59 5.74 5.69 -2.85
N ARG A 60 5.41 5.08 -3.99
CA ARG A 60 4.05 4.57 -4.27
C ARG A 60 4.05 3.08 -4.01
N ALA A 61 3.35 2.68 -2.95
CA ALA A 61 3.19 1.30 -2.57
C ALA A 61 1.71 0.97 -2.36
N SER A 62 1.34 -0.29 -2.56
CA SER A 62 -0.02 -0.78 -2.33
C SER A 62 0.03 -2.13 -1.63
N ALA A 63 -0.83 -2.30 -0.63
CA ALA A 63 -1.11 -3.58 0.01
C ALA A 63 -2.40 -4.09 -0.62
N VAL A 64 -2.34 -5.23 -1.29
CA VAL A 64 -3.44 -5.76 -2.10
C VAL A 64 -3.89 -7.09 -1.52
N LYS A 65 -5.21 -7.24 -1.37
CA LYS A 65 -5.88 -8.51 -1.10
C LYS A 65 -6.73 -8.85 -2.32
N THR A 66 -6.45 -9.99 -2.96
CA THR A 66 -7.24 -10.48 -4.09
C THR A 66 -7.88 -11.82 -3.75
N PHE A 67 -9.07 -12.06 -4.29
CA PHE A 67 -9.85 -13.27 -4.08
C PHE A 67 -9.84 -14.17 -5.33
N GLY A 68 -10.00 -15.46 -5.12
CA GLY A 68 -10.00 -16.48 -6.16
C GLY A 68 -8.60 -16.92 -6.63
N ASN A 69 -8.57 -17.95 -7.46
CA ASN A 69 -7.34 -18.64 -7.86
C ASN A 69 -6.68 -18.05 -9.12
N THR A 70 -7.26 -17.00 -9.70
CA THR A 70 -6.89 -16.47 -11.03
C THR A 70 -6.11 -15.16 -10.99
N SER A 71 -5.76 -14.66 -9.81
CA SER A 71 -4.99 -13.42 -9.67
C SER A 71 -3.58 -13.56 -10.22
N ARG A 72 -3.29 -12.86 -11.32
CA ARG A 72 -1.92 -12.71 -11.83
C ARG A 72 -1.21 -11.64 -10.99
N LEU A 73 -0.20 -12.07 -10.22
CA LEU A 73 0.59 -11.16 -9.41
C LEU A 73 1.49 -10.27 -10.27
N PRO A 74 1.72 -9.00 -9.87
CA PRO A 74 2.82 -8.20 -10.41
C PRO A 74 4.16 -8.88 -10.18
N ASP A 75 5.10 -8.73 -11.12
CA ASP A 75 6.42 -9.38 -11.04
C ASP A 75 7.24 -8.96 -9.81
N ASN A 76 6.95 -7.78 -9.26
CA ASN A 76 7.60 -7.21 -8.08
C ASN A 76 6.73 -7.27 -6.82
N ALA A 77 5.73 -8.17 -6.79
CA ALA A 77 4.90 -8.39 -5.63
C ALA A 77 5.68 -9.12 -4.52
N ASP A 78 5.69 -8.54 -3.32
CA ASP A 78 6.11 -9.18 -2.09
C ASP A 78 4.89 -9.90 -1.46
N VAL A 79 4.82 -11.22 -1.62
CA VAL A 79 3.67 -12.04 -1.21
C VAL A 79 3.77 -12.39 0.26
N HIS A 80 2.78 -11.95 1.05
CA HIS A 80 2.70 -12.21 2.49
C HIS A 80 1.88 -13.47 2.80
N PHE A 81 0.89 -13.77 1.95
CA PHE A 81 0.01 -14.93 2.11
C PHE A 81 -0.59 -15.33 0.77
N GLN A 82 -0.67 -16.63 0.51
CA GLN A 82 -1.41 -17.22 -0.61
C GLN A 82 -1.98 -18.57 -0.17
N GLY A 83 -3.30 -18.72 -0.16
CA GLY A 83 -3.95 -19.95 0.30
C GLY A 83 -5.47 -19.81 0.46
N GLU A 84 -6.09 -20.84 1.02
CA GLU A 84 -7.51 -20.85 1.35
C GLU A 84 -7.75 -20.23 2.73
N ASP A 85 -8.61 -19.22 2.78
CA ASP A 85 -9.16 -18.67 4.01
C ASP A 85 -10.51 -19.38 4.32
N PRO A 86 -10.75 -19.86 5.56
CA PRO A 86 -11.97 -20.59 5.89
C PRO A 86 -13.28 -19.81 5.67
N ASP A 87 -13.24 -18.49 5.82
CA ASP A 87 -14.42 -17.62 5.73
C ASP A 87 -14.52 -16.96 4.35
N GLU A 88 -13.38 -16.64 3.75
CA GLU A 88 -13.31 -15.86 2.51
C GLU A 88 -12.91 -16.65 1.26
N GLY A 89 -12.54 -17.93 1.39
CA GLY A 89 -12.09 -18.80 0.30
C GLY A 89 -10.66 -18.47 -0.19
N PRO A 90 -10.32 -18.76 -1.46
CA PRO A 90 -8.97 -18.56 -1.97
C PRO A 90 -8.57 -17.08 -1.93
N ILE A 91 -7.49 -16.77 -1.22
CA ILE A 91 -6.97 -15.41 -1.03
C ILE A 91 -5.48 -15.34 -1.33
N THR A 92 -5.06 -14.23 -1.94
CA THR A 92 -3.67 -13.79 -1.97
C THR A 92 -3.53 -12.38 -1.39
N ARG A 93 -2.56 -12.20 -0.50
CA ARG A 93 -2.20 -10.89 0.09
C ARG A 93 -0.75 -10.58 -0.26
N TYR A 94 -0.52 -9.43 -0.87
CA TYR A 94 0.82 -9.01 -1.27
C TYR A 94 1.00 -7.50 -1.13
N THR A 95 2.24 -7.05 -1.18
CA THR A 95 2.60 -5.64 -1.30
C THR A 95 3.35 -5.42 -2.58
N VAL A 96 3.05 -4.32 -3.26
CA VAL A 96 3.74 -3.94 -4.49
C VAL A 96 4.17 -2.49 -4.39
N VAL A 97 5.41 -2.22 -4.80
CA VAL A 97 5.94 -0.85 -4.92
C VAL A 97 6.04 -0.50 -6.39
N THR A 98 5.25 0.46 -6.85
CA THR A 98 5.16 0.79 -8.29
C THR A 98 6.07 1.94 -8.69
N ASN A 99 6.50 2.77 -7.73
CA ASN A 99 7.38 3.89 -8.01
C ASN A 99 8.13 4.33 -6.74
N ALA A 100 9.38 4.74 -6.90
CA ALA A 100 10.12 5.49 -5.90
C ALA A 100 10.83 6.65 -6.59
N THR A 101 10.57 7.88 -6.13
CA THR A 101 11.05 9.11 -6.76
C THR A 101 12.06 9.78 -5.85
N ARG A 102 13.26 10.00 -6.38
CA ARG A 102 14.28 10.85 -5.77
C ARG A 102 14.00 12.32 -6.04
N GLU A 103 14.40 13.21 -5.13
CA GLU A 103 14.47 14.63 -5.48
C GLU A 103 15.56 14.82 -6.57
N PRO A 104 15.34 15.64 -7.60
CA PRO A 104 16.47 16.12 -8.38
C PRO A 104 17.44 16.86 -7.43
N PRO A 105 18.77 16.76 -7.63
CA PRO A 105 19.72 17.45 -6.77
C PRO A 105 19.36 18.93 -6.69
N ARG A 106 19.19 19.46 -5.47
CA ARG A 106 19.02 20.90 -5.27
C ARG A 106 20.18 21.60 -5.96
N LYS A 107 19.89 22.48 -6.93
CA LYS A 107 20.90 23.39 -7.45
C LYS A 107 21.49 24.14 -6.25
N ALA A 108 22.80 24.08 -6.09
CA ALA A 108 23.49 24.91 -5.12
C ALA A 108 23.10 26.37 -5.41
N VAL A 109 22.49 27.02 -4.43
CA VAL A 109 22.34 28.48 -4.46
C VAL A 109 23.76 29.00 -4.22
N GLY A 110 24.37 29.52 -5.29
CA GLY A 110 25.68 30.17 -5.25
C GLY A 110 25.63 31.55 -4.61
#